data_AF-A0AA90R334-F1
#
_entry.id   AF-A0AA90R334-F1
#
_cell.length_a   1.000
_cell.length_b   1.000
_cell.length_c   1.000
_cell.angle_alpha   90.00
_cell.angle_beta   90.00
_cell.angle_gamma   90.00
#
_symmetry.space_group_name_H-M   'P 1'
#
loop_
_entity.id
_entity.type
_entity.pdbx_description
1 polymer ?
#
loop_
_entity_poly.entity_id
_entity_poly.type
_entity_poly.pdbx_seq_one_letter_code
_entity_poly.pdbx_strand_id
1 'polypeptide(L)'
;MKVKSSLIAPAVAAALLVPAFGTAISNHTTSSTKTNASVQKQDQKEGQEGLYEHGKGEKRKELMNIINHYATASLKDQLTKDLVNRDILVKQLKQTPGFQKQETKEKAKRQVAYQAHKKEINAIEQQVKDGKLTKQKAHQKLDAIFDKIEGKKQEKDKGKEQGTPAIYHELDTAVQKKDKAAVNSALQKIDQTLKALNQQLQQKINANK
;
A
#
# COMPACT_ATOMS: atom_id res chain seq x y z
N MET A 1 -29.12 -44.28 32.08
CA MET A 1 -28.01 -43.45 31.53
C MET A 1 -28.50 -42.02 31.37
N LYS A 2 -27.65 -41.00 31.56
CA LYS A 2 -27.91 -39.60 31.15
C LYS A 2 -26.61 -39.01 30.59
N VAL A 3 -26.58 -38.75 29.28
CA VAL A 3 -25.40 -38.15 28.61
C VAL A 3 -25.36 -36.64 28.81
N LYS A 4 -24.16 -36.10 29.04
CA LYS A 4 -23.91 -34.65 29.12
C LYS A 4 -23.58 -34.13 27.73
N SER A 5 -24.44 -33.30 27.15
CA SER A 5 -24.14 -32.61 25.89
C SER A 5 -23.13 -31.49 26.14
N SER A 6 -21.93 -31.60 25.57
CA SER A 6 -20.93 -30.54 25.56
C SER A 6 -21.07 -29.72 24.28
N LEU A 7 -21.30 -28.41 24.40
CA LEU A 7 -21.36 -27.50 23.26
C LEU A 7 -19.94 -27.06 22.86
N ILE A 8 -19.36 -27.76 21.89
CA ILE A 8 -18.11 -27.35 21.25
C ILE A 8 -18.44 -26.24 20.23
N ALA A 9 -18.13 -24.99 20.59
CA ALA A 9 -18.24 -23.87 19.66
C ALA A 9 -17.05 -23.85 18.68
N PRO A 10 -17.27 -23.81 17.35
CA PRO A 10 -16.18 -23.73 16.38
C PRO A 10 -15.56 -22.32 16.35
N ALA A 11 -14.31 -22.19 16.78
CA ALA A 11 -13.57 -20.95 16.72
C ALA A 11 -13.12 -20.64 15.28
N VAL A 12 -13.87 -19.79 14.57
CA VAL A 12 -13.56 -19.39 13.18
C VAL A 12 -12.38 -18.40 13.17
N ALA A 13 -11.17 -18.91 12.97
CA ALA A 13 -9.94 -18.11 12.88
C ALA A 13 -9.83 -17.39 11.51
N ALA A 14 -10.41 -16.20 11.39
CA ALA A 14 -10.40 -15.39 10.17
C ALA A 14 -9.02 -14.73 9.89
N ALA A 15 -8.09 -15.50 9.32
CA ALA A 15 -6.74 -15.06 8.98
C ALA A 15 -6.67 -14.21 7.68
N LEU A 16 -7.18 -12.96 7.73
CA LEU A 16 -7.13 -12.04 6.59
C LEU A 16 -5.77 -11.31 6.47
N LEU A 17 -4.83 -11.94 5.76
CA LEU A 17 -3.62 -11.29 5.25
C LEU A 17 -3.90 -10.64 3.89
N VAL A 18 -4.15 -9.34 3.88
CA VAL A 18 -4.29 -8.55 2.64
C VAL A 18 -2.89 -8.12 2.15
N PRO A 19 -2.43 -8.52 0.94
CA PRO A 19 -1.17 -8.04 0.39
C PRO A 19 -1.30 -6.58 -0.09
N ALA A 20 -0.30 -5.76 0.20
CA ALA A 20 -0.22 -4.39 -0.31
C ALA A 20 0.67 -4.33 -1.55
N PHE A 21 0.07 -4.49 -2.74
CA PHE A 21 0.79 -4.35 -4.01
C PHE A 21 1.11 -2.88 -4.30
N GLY A 22 2.34 -2.62 -4.77
CA GLY A 22 2.77 -1.32 -5.27
C GLY A 22 3.34 -1.48 -6.68
N THR A 23 2.72 -0.83 -7.67
CA THR A 23 3.22 -0.78 -9.04
C THR A 23 4.06 0.47 -9.27
N ALA A 24 5.16 0.33 -9.99
CA ALA A 24 6.03 1.43 -10.40
C ALA A 24 6.12 1.48 -11.93
N ILE A 25 5.84 2.64 -12.51
CA ILE A 25 6.21 3.00 -13.88
C ILE A 25 6.94 4.34 -13.77
N SER A 26 8.07 4.46 -14.48
CA SER A 26 8.90 5.66 -14.50
C SER A 26 8.73 6.40 -15.81
N ASN A 27 8.85 7.73 -15.80
CA ASN A 27 9.48 8.46 -16.90
C ASN A 27 10.14 9.76 -16.40
N HIS A 28 11.12 10.23 -17.17
CA HIS A 28 12.03 11.33 -16.81
C HIS A 28 11.56 12.70 -17.33
N THR A 29 12.09 13.78 -16.73
CA THR A 29 12.59 14.98 -17.44
C THR A 29 13.73 15.61 -16.60
N THR A 30 14.59 16.41 -17.22
CA THR A 30 15.95 16.77 -16.72
C THR A 30 16.22 18.29 -16.73
N SER A 31 16.97 18.79 -15.73
CA SER A 31 17.79 20.04 -15.74
C SER A 31 17.09 21.38 -16.06
N SER A 32 17.43 22.54 -15.48
CA SER A 32 18.41 22.99 -14.46
C SER A 32 17.79 24.23 -13.74
N THR A 33 18.42 25.15 -12.97
CA THR A 33 19.83 25.56 -12.76
C THR A 33 19.99 26.13 -11.32
N LYS A 34 20.76 27.22 -11.10
CA LYS A 34 20.94 27.92 -9.81
C LYS A 34 20.65 29.41 -9.93
N THR A 35 20.03 30.00 -8.91
CA THR A 35 20.41 31.34 -8.37
C THR A 35 20.00 31.44 -6.90
N ASN A 36 20.79 32.16 -6.09
CA ASN A 36 20.52 32.33 -4.66
C ASN A 36 19.78 33.64 -4.38
N ALA A 37 18.79 33.62 -3.49
CA ALA A 37 18.37 34.77 -2.70
C ALA A 37 17.78 34.27 -1.36
N SER A 38 18.29 34.78 -0.24
CA SER A 38 17.91 34.33 1.10
C SER A 38 16.81 35.20 1.70
N VAL A 39 15.68 34.60 2.09
CA VAL A 39 14.77 35.17 3.09
C VAL A 39 14.46 34.13 4.15
N GLN A 40 14.65 34.51 5.41
CA GLN A 40 14.66 33.63 6.58
C GLN A 40 13.25 33.41 7.12
N LYS A 41 12.75 32.17 7.09
CA LYS A 41 11.55 31.75 7.86
C LYS A 41 11.76 30.39 8.55
N GLN A 42 12.36 30.48 9.73
CA GLN A 42 12.10 29.69 10.95
C GLN A 42 11.69 28.22 10.76
N ASP A 43 12.63 27.31 11.05
CA ASP A 43 12.42 25.86 11.05
C ASP A 43 11.24 25.37 11.90
N GLN A 44 10.32 24.64 11.27
CA GLN A 44 9.72 23.45 11.89
C GLN A 44 9.97 22.25 10.99
N LYS A 45 10.98 21.47 11.38
CA LYS A 45 11.64 20.39 10.63
C LYS A 45 10.67 19.47 9.90
N GLU A 46 10.81 19.41 8.58
CA GLU A 46 10.22 18.35 7.74
C GLU A 46 10.75 16.98 8.18
N GLY A 47 9.84 16.11 8.60
CA GLY A 47 10.15 14.84 9.28
C GLY A 47 10.55 13.69 8.35
N GLN A 48 11.64 13.84 7.58
CA GLN A 48 12.30 12.75 6.84
C GLN A 48 11.37 11.89 5.95
N GLU A 49 10.49 12.48 5.13
CA GLU A 49 9.64 11.75 4.18
C GLU A 49 10.42 11.28 2.92
N GLY A 50 11.48 10.49 3.14
CA GLY A 50 12.32 9.94 2.10
C GLY A 50 11.71 8.73 1.39
N LEU A 51 11.46 8.89 0.07
CA LEU A 51 11.49 7.82 -0.94
C LEU A 51 10.35 6.77 -0.99
N TYR A 52 9.29 6.85 -0.18
CA TYR A 52 8.20 5.82 -0.20
C TYR A 52 6.75 6.33 -0.33
N GLU A 53 6.50 7.64 -0.43
CA GLU A 53 5.14 8.23 -0.44
C GLU A 53 4.52 8.46 -1.84
N HIS A 54 5.33 8.73 -2.87
CA HIS A 54 4.87 9.29 -4.17
C HIS A 54 3.63 8.61 -4.77
N GLY A 55 3.66 7.28 -4.94
CA GLY A 55 2.57 6.53 -5.58
C GLY A 55 1.26 6.41 -4.77
N LYS A 56 1.23 6.88 -3.52
CA LYS A 56 0.03 6.87 -2.66
C LYS A 56 -0.64 8.23 -2.60
N GLY A 57 0.15 9.31 -2.50
CA GLY A 57 -0.36 10.67 -2.48
C GLY A 57 -1.13 11.02 -3.76
N GLU A 58 -0.63 10.60 -4.92
CA GLU A 58 -1.25 10.87 -6.23
C GLU A 58 -2.56 10.12 -6.41
N LYS A 59 -2.58 8.79 -6.21
CA LYS A 59 -3.81 7.98 -6.30
C LYS A 59 -4.91 8.41 -5.32
N ARG A 60 -4.54 8.91 -4.13
CA ARG A 60 -5.47 9.48 -3.15
C ARG A 60 -6.05 10.83 -3.63
N LYS A 61 -5.28 11.65 -4.37
CA LYS A 61 -5.77 12.88 -5.01
C LYS A 61 -6.67 12.57 -6.21
N GLU A 62 -6.30 11.62 -7.05
CA GLU A 62 -7.09 11.18 -8.22
C GLU A 62 -8.48 10.67 -7.79
N LEU A 63 -8.54 9.75 -6.82
CA LEU A 63 -9.79 9.27 -6.25
C LEU A 63 -10.63 10.43 -5.66
N MET A 64 -9.99 11.35 -4.94
CA MET A 64 -10.68 12.51 -4.37
C MET A 64 -11.22 13.47 -5.46
N ASN A 65 -10.53 13.63 -6.58
CA ASN A 65 -11.01 14.41 -7.73
C ASN A 65 -12.21 13.73 -8.40
N ILE A 66 -12.16 12.40 -8.58
CA ILE A 66 -13.29 11.61 -9.11
C ILE A 66 -14.51 11.71 -8.19
N ILE A 67 -14.33 11.57 -6.88
CA ILE A 67 -15.38 11.78 -5.87
C ILE A 67 -15.98 13.19 -5.98
N ASN A 68 -15.13 14.23 -6.03
CA ASN A 68 -15.59 15.62 -6.11
C ASN A 68 -16.35 15.95 -7.39
N HIS A 69 -16.06 15.28 -8.52
CA HIS A 69 -16.70 15.55 -9.81
C HIS A 69 -17.96 14.70 -10.08
N TYR A 70 -17.99 13.46 -9.59
CA TYR A 70 -19.01 12.48 -9.97
C TYR A 70 -19.95 12.05 -8.83
N ALA A 71 -19.52 12.06 -7.57
CA ALA A 71 -20.34 11.53 -6.47
C ALA A 71 -21.52 12.45 -6.13
N THR A 72 -22.62 11.87 -5.66
CA THR A 72 -23.64 12.63 -4.93
C THR A 72 -23.05 13.21 -3.64
N ALA A 73 -23.59 14.34 -3.15
CA ALA A 73 -23.06 15.01 -1.96
C ALA A 73 -22.92 14.07 -0.75
N SER A 74 -23.96 13.29 -0.45
CA SER A 74 -23.93 12.31 0.67
C SER A 74 -22.87 11.21 0.47
N LEU A 75 -22.65 10.73 -0.76
CA LEU A 75 -21.62 9.72 -1.05
C LEU A 75 -20.20 10.33 -0.96
N LYS A 76 -20.02 11.58 -1.42
CA LYS A 76 -18.79 12.34 -1.25
C LYS A 76 -18.42 12.52 0.22
N ASP A 77 -19.37 12.94 1.05
CA ASP A 77 -19.12 13.22 2.46
C ASP A 77 -18.78 11.93 3.23
N GLN A 78 -19.47 10.83 2.93
CA GLN A 78 -19.16 9.50 3.49
C GLN A 78 -17.77 9.01 3.08
N LEU A 79 -17.46 8.98 1.78
CA LEU A 79 -16.14 8.55 1.28
C LEU A 79 -15.01 9.43 1.83
N THR A 80 -15.19 10.75 1.88
CA THR A 80 -14.19 11.67 2.43
C THR A 80 -13.93 11.38 3.92
N LYS A 81 -15.01 11.20 4.70
CA LYS A 81 -14.92 10.85 6.12
C LYS A 81 -14.23 9.51 6.34
N ASP A 82 -14.60 8.47 5.60
CA ASP A 82 -14.03 7.14 5.78
C ASP A 82 -12.60 6.99 5.25
N LEU A 83 -12.17 7.80 4.26
CA LEU A 83 -10.77 7.91 3.85
C LEU A 83 -9.93 8.57 4.95
N VAL A 84 -10.40 9.66 5.56
CA VAL A 84 -9.72 10.31 6.69
C VAL A 84 -9.67 9.40 7.92
N ASN A 85 -10.76 8.70 8.23
CA ASN A 85 -10.83 7.70 9.30
C ASN A 85 -9.80 6.58 9.07
N ARG A 86 -9.66 6.08 7.83
CA ARG A 86 -8.66 5.08 7.47
C ARG A 86 -7.24 5.53 7.79
N ASP A 87 -6.89 6.76 7.43
CA ASP A 87 -5.54 7.30 7.65
C ASP A 87 -5.25 7.44 9.16
N ILE A 88 -6.26 7.79 9.97
CA ILE A 88 -6.16 7.81 11.44
C ILE A 88 -5.97 6.39 12.00
N LEU A 89 -6.79 5.42 11.58
CA LEU A 89 -6.70 4.03 12.02
C LEU A 89 -5.35 3.38 11.64
N VAL A 90 -4.81 3.66 10.45
CA VAL A 90 -3.47 3.20 10.05
C VAL A 90 -2.37 3.81 10.93
N LYS A 91 -2.48 5.10 11.29
CA LYS A 91 -1.54 5.75 12.24
C LYS A 91 -1.64 5.14 13.64
N GLN A 92 -2.85 4.92 14.17
CA GLN A 92 -3.07 4.25 15.46
C GLN A 92 -2.52 2.82 15.47
N LEU A 93 -2.75 2.04 14.41
CA LEU A 93 -2.25 0.67 14.31
C LEU A 93 -0.72 0.62 14.38
N LYS A 94 -0.01 1.54 13.74
CA LYS A 94 1.47 1.65 13.82
C LYS A 94 1.98 1.95 15.24
N GLN A 95 1.14 2.54 16.10
CA GLN A 95 1.48 2.90 17.48
C GLN A 95 1.19 1.78 18.49
N THR A 96 0.52 0.69 18.10
CA THR A 96 0.18 -0.38 19.05
C THR A 96 1.40 -1.28 19.38
N PRO A 97 1.56 -1.75 20.63
CA PRO A 97 2.68 -2.61 21.02
C PRO A 97 2.77 -3.91 20.21
N GLY A 98 1.63 -4.53 19.88
CA GLY A 98 1.57 -5.73 19.05
C GLY A 98 2.14 -5.50 17.64
N PHE A 99 1.78 -4.38 17.01
CA PHE A 99 2.31 -4.01 15.69
C PHE A 99 3.81 -3.71 15.74
N GLN A 100 4.28 -2.92 16.70
CA GLN A 100 5.70 -2.59 16.83
C GLN A 100 6.57 -3.84 17.06
N LYS A 101 6.09 -4.78 17.88
CA LYS A 101 6.73 -6.08 18.13
C LYS A 101 6.74 -6.96 16.88
N GLN A 102 5.69 -6.92 16.04
CA GLN A 102 5.67 -7.60 14.74
C GLN A 102 6.63 -6.93 13.74
N GLU A 103 6.57 -5.61 13.58
CA GLU A 103 7.42 -4.84 12.66
C GLU A 103 8.91 -5.05 12.97
N THR A 104 9.28 -5.08 14.26
CA THR A 104 10.65 -5.36 14.71
C THR A 104 11.11 -6.76 14.31
N LYS A 105 10.25 -7.78 14.46
CA LYS A 105 10.53 -9.15 14.01
C LYS A 105 10.69 -9.24 12.49
N GLU A 106 9.83 -8.58 11.72
CA GLU A 106 9.93 -8.59 10.26
C GLU A 106 11.13 -7.79 9.75
N LYS A 107 11.51 -6.69 10.40
CA LYS A 107 12.78 -5.97 10.14
C LYS A 107 13.99 -6.86 10.38
N ALA A 108 14.03 -7.59 11.51
CA ALA A 108 15.11 -8.52 11.81
C ALA A 108 15.21 -9.66 10.77
N LYS A 109 14.07 -10.28 10.39
CA LYS A 109 14.03 -11.29 9.31
C LYS A 109 14.55 -10.73 7.98
N ARG A 110 14.06 -9.57 7.55
CA ARG A 110 14.51 -8.89 6.32
C ARG A 110 16.01 -8.60 6.36
N GLN A 111 16.54 -8.19 7.51
CA GLN A 111 17.97 -7.95 7.70
C GLN A 111 18.80 -9.24 7.56
N VAL A 112 18.37 -10.35 8.17
CA VAL A 112 19.04 -11.67 8.02
C VAL A 112 19.02 -12.13 6.55
N ALA A 113 17.87 -12.05 5.88
CA ALA A 113 17.72 -12.40 4.47
C ALA A 113 18.56 -11.50 3.55
N TYR A 114 18.66 -10.20 3.85
CA TYR A 114 19.57 -9.29 3.15
C TYR A 114 21.05 -9.67 3.31
N GLN A 115 21.49 -10.02 4.53
CA GLN A 115 22.88 -10.45 4.74
C GLN A 115 23.22 -11.74 3.96
N ALA A 116 22.27 -12.67 3.82
CA ALA A 116 22.44 -13.87 3.00
C ALA A 116 22.72 -13.54 1.51
N HIS A 117 22.02 -12.56 0.95
CA HIS A 117 22.21 -12.12 -0.45
C HIS A 117 23.23 -10.98 -0.64
N LYS A 118 23.83 -10.44 0.44
CA LYS A 118 24.73 -9.28 0.38
C LYS A 118 25.90 -9.43 -0.61
N LYS A 119 26.45 -10.63 -0.77
CA LYS A 119 27.51 -10.88 -1.78
C LYS A 119 26.99 -10.73 -3.22
N GLU A 120 25.76 -11.19 -3.49
CA GLU A 120 25.09 -11.10 -4.79
C GLU A 120 24.76 -9.63 -5.11
N ILE A 121 24.21 -8.90 -4.14
CA ILE A 121 23.88 -7.47 -4.22
C ILE A 121 25.14 -6.62 -4.47
N ASN A 122 26.19 -6.80 -3.67
CA ASN A 122 27.47 -6.09 -3.83
C ASN A 122 28.11 -6.37 -5.21
N ALA A 123 28.01 -7.61 -5.72
CA ALA A 123 28.51 -7.96 -7.05
C ALA A 123 27.73 -7.26 -8.17
N ILE A 124 26.41 -7.09 -8.03
CA ILE A 124 25.58 -6.33 -8.98
C ILE A 124 25.97 -4.85 -8.94
N GLU A 125 26.13 -4.25 -7.75
CA GLU A 125 26.61 -2.86 -7.63
C GLU A 125 27.97 -2.67 -8.30
N GLN A 126 28.92 -3.58 -8.07
CA GLN A 126 30.25 -3.47 -8.67
C GLN A 126 30.20 -3.63 -10.19
N GLN A 127 29.37 -4.54 -10.73
CA GLN A 127 29.15 -4.63 -12.17
C GLN A 127 28.57 -3.33 -12.77
N VAL A 128 27.78 -2.55 -12.02
CA VAL A 128 27.32 -1.21 -12.45
C VAL A 128 28.44 -0.18 -12.40
N LYS A 129 29.23 -0.15 -11.31
CA LYS A 129 30.38 0.76 -11.14
C LYS A 129 31.45 0.53 -12.22
N ASP A 130 31.70 -0.73 -12.56
CA ASP A 130 32.63 -1.17 -13.61
C ASP A 130 32.11 -0.94 -15.04
N GLY A 131 30.88 -0.43 -15.23
CA GLY A 131 30.22 -0.29 -16.54
C GLY A 131 29.77 -1.62 -17.19
N LYS A 132 30.12 -2.76 -16.60
CA LYS A 132 29.79 -4.13 -17.07
C LYS A 132 28.29 -4.44 -17.06
N LEU A 133 27.47 -3.66 -16.36
CA LEU A 133 26.03 -3.85 -16.25
C LEU A 133 25.27 -2.51 -16.26
N THR A 134 24.36 -2.36 -17.22
CA THR A 134 23.44 -1.22 -17.30
C THR A 134 22.54 -1.14 -16.07
N LYS A 135 22.25 0.08 -15.57
CA LYS A 135 21.37 0.33 -14.42
C LYS A 135 20.02 -0.41 -14.48
N GLN A 136 19.38 -0.48 -15.65
CA GLN A 136 18.11 -1.19 -15.86
C GLN A 136 18.23 -2.71 -15.58
N LYS A 137 19.24 -3.38 -16.16
CA LYS A 137 19.50 -4.81 -15.90
C LYS A 137 19.97 -5.06 -14.46
N ALA A 138 20.59 -4.08 -13.81
CA ALA A 138 20.94 -4.17 -12.40
C ALA A 138 19.71 -4.12 -11.50
N HIS A 139 18.77 -3.20 -11.77
CA HIS A 139 17.47 -3.13 -11.10
C HIS A 139 16.74 -4.48 -11.19
N GLN A 140 16.59 -5.03 -12.40
CA GLN A 140 15.95 -6.33 -12.63
C GLN A 140 16.60 -7.49 -11.84
N LYS A 141 17.95 -7.50 -11.69
CA LYS A 141 18.64 -8.50 -10.87
C LYS A 141 18.39 -8.28 -9.37
N LEU A 142 18.36 -7.03 -8.90
CA LEU A 142 18.07 -6.69 -7.50
C LEU A 142 16.61 -7.02 -7.14
N ASP A 143 15.66 -6.72 -8.02
CA ASP A 143 14.24 -7.05 -7.83
C ASP A 143 14.05 -8.55 -7.67
N ALA A 144 14.70 -9.35 -8.53
CA ALA A 144 14.71 -10.81 -8.43
C ALA A 144 15.44 -11.37 -7.18
N ILE A 145 16.17 -10.55 -6.43
CA ILE A 145 16.72 -10.88 -5.11
C ILE A 145 15.75 -10.45 -4.02
N PHE A 146 15.19 -9.24 -4.10
CA PHE A 146 14.23 -8.74 -3.12
C PHE A 146 12.92 -9.52 -3.12
N ASP A 147 12.46 -10.03 -4.27
CA ASP A 147 11.29 -10.91 -4.33
C ASP A 147 11.51 -12.24 -3.58
N LYS A 148 12.73 -12.81 -3.63
CA LYS A 148 13.11 -13.97 -2.82
C LYS A 148 13.11 -13.62 -1.32
N ILE A 149 13.69 -12.46 -0.96
CA ILE A 149 13.77 -11.95 0.42
C ILE A 149 12.38 -11.68 1.01
N GLU A 150 11.46 -11.12 0.23
CA GLU A 150 10.08 -10.84 0.67
C GLU A 150 9.15 -12.06 0.58
N GLY A 151 9.65 -13.22 0.15
CA GLY A 151 8.86 -14.45 0.05
C GLY A 151 7.75 -14.41 -1.01
N LYS A 152 7.83 -13.49 -1.97
CA LYS A 152 6.89 -13.41 -3.08
C LYS A 152 7.08 -14.63 -3.98
N LYS A 153 6.17 -15.59 -3.88
CA LYS A 153 5.94 -16.51 -5.00
C LYS A 153 5.61 -15.66 -6.23
N GLN A 154 6.18 -16.00 -7.38
CA GLN A 154 5.67 -15.51 -8.66
C GLN A 154 4.37 -16.25 -9.00
N GLU A 155 3.32 -15.98 -8.22
CA GLU A 155 1.95 -16.25 -8.62
C GLU A 155 1.62 -15.33 -9.79
N LYS A 156 1.96 -15.80 -11.00
CA LYS A 156 1.46 -15.29 -12.27
C LYS A 156 -0.02 -15.64 -12.39
N ASP A 157 -0.81 -15.18 -11.44
CA ASP A 157 -2.23 -15.45 -11.40
C ASP A 157 -2.90 -14.73 -12.57
N LYS A 158 -3.24 -15.50 -13.59
CA LYS A 158 -4.08 -15.09 -14.72
C LYS A 158 -5.56 -15.29 -14.41
N GLY A 159 -5.91 -15.52 -13.15
CA GLY A 159 -7.25 -15.33 -12.62
C GLY A 159 -7.77 -13.93 -12.93
N LYS A 160 -9.08 -13.83 -13.10
CA LYS A 160 -9.77 -12.56 -13.30
C LYS A 160 -9.55 -11.69 -12.07
N GLU A 161 -9.29 -10.39 -12.23
CA GLU A 161 -9.25 -9.49 -11.07
C GLU A 161 -10.56 -9.61 -10.27
N GLN A 162 -10.44 -9.86 -8.98
CA GLN A 162 -11.57 -9.98 -8.05
C GLN A 162 -11.28 -9.18 -6.77
N GLY A 163 -12.35 -8.68 -6.15
CA GLY A 163 -12.24 -7.78 -5.00
C GLY A 163 -11.73 -6.39 -5.40
N THR A 164 -10.99 -5.74 -4.50
CA THR A 164 -10.65 -4.31 -4.60
C THR A 164 -10.03 -3.86 -5.93
N PRO A 165 -9.05 -4.56 -6.55
CA PRO A 165 -8.45 -4.12 -7.82
C PRO A 165 -9.49 -3.95 -8.93
N ALA A 166 -10.40 -4.91 -9.08
CA ALA A 166 -11.47 -4.88 -10.08
C ALA A 166 -12.40 -3.67 -9.91
N ILE A 167 -12.67 -3.25 -8.67
CA ILE A 167 -13.53 -2.09 -8.39
C ILE A 167 -12.84 -0.78 -8.83
N TYR A 168 -11.52 -0.67 -8.70
CA TYR A 168 -10.77 0.48 -9.23
C TYR A 168 -10.68 0.42 -10.77
N HIS A 169 -10.49 -0.76 -11.37
CA HIS A 169 -10.54 -0.91 -12.83
C HIS A 169 -11.93 -0.56 -13.40
N GLU A 170 -13.03 -0.95 -12.72
CA GLU A 170 -14.39 -0.50 -13.04
C GLU A 170 -14.52 1.03 -12.97
N LEU A 171 -13.99 1.65 -11.91
CA LEU A 171 -14.02 3.11 -11.73
C LEU A 171 -13.28 3.82 -12.88
N ASP A 172 -12.05 3.41 -13.17
CA ASP A 172 -11.22 4.00 -14.24
C ASP A 172 -11.89 3.83 -15.61
N THR A 173 -12.44 2.65 -15.88
CA THR A 173 -13.22 2.36 -17.11
C THR A 173 -14.45 3.27 -17.21
N ALA A 174 -15.16 3.49 -16.12
CA ALA A 174 -16.36 4.34 -16.08
C ALA A 174 -16.02 5.84 -16.25
N VAL A 175 -14.92 6.31 -15.64
CA VAL A 175 -14.41 7.67 -15.79
C VAL A 175 -13.95 7.93 -17.23
N GLN A 176 -13.22 6.99 -17.85
CA GLN A 176 -12.82 7.07 -19.26
C GLN A 176 -14.04 7.19 -20.20
N LYS A 177 -15.09 6.40 -19.95
CA LYS A 177 -16.36 6.44 -20.68
C LYS A 177 -17.24 7.65 -20.32
N LYS A 178 -16.88 8.43 -19.30
CA LYS A 178 -17.67 9.52 -18.70
C LYS A 178 -19.06 9.09 -18.22
N ASP A 179 -19.23 7.80 -17.92
CA ASP A 179 -20.48 7.21 -17.47
C ASP A 179 -20.72 7.54 -16.00
N LYS A 180 -21.50 8.61 -15.76
CA LYS A 180 -21.81 9.09 -14.41
C LYS A 180 -22.54 8.06 -13.54
N ALA A 181 -23.30 7.14 -14.14
CA ALA A 181 -24.01 6.10 -13.40
C ALA A 181 -23.05 4.98 -12.98
N ALA A 182 -22.22 4.49 -13.89
CA ALA A 182 -21.19 3.49 -13.58
C ALA A 182 -20.14 4.03 -12.60
N VAL A 183 -19.72 5.31 -12.72
CA VAL A 183 -18.81 5.93 -11.74
C VAL A 183 -19.43 5.97 -10.35
N ASN A 184 -20.70 6.38 -10.21
CA ASN A 184 -21.37 6.37 -8.90
C ASN A 184 -21.51 4.94 -8.34
N SER A 185 -21.81 3.94 -9.17
CA SER A 185 -21.87 2.54 -8.74
C SER A 185 -20.52 2.02 -8.26
N ALA A 186 -19.42 2.31 -8.97
CA ALA A 186 -18.07 1.97 -8.55
C ALA A 186 -17.68 2.68 -7.24
N LEU A 187 -18.00 3.97 -7.09
CA LEU A 187 -17.78 4.71 -5.84
C LEU A 187 -18.58 4.15 -4.66
N GLN A 188 -19.81 3.65 -4.87
CA GLN A 188 -20.59 2.94 -3.85
C GLN A 188 -19.94 1.60 -3.44
N LYS A 189 -19.39 0.83 -4.39
CA LYS A 189 -18.62 -0.39 -4.09
C LYS A 189 -17.34 -0.07 -3.29
N ILE A 190 -16.66 1.04 -3.61
CA ILE A 190 -15.50 1.52 -2.84
C ILE A 190 -15.91 1.91 -1.42
N ASP A 191 -17.01 2.64 -1.24
CA ASP A 191 -17.54 3.03 0.07
C ASP A 191 -17.80 1.82 0.98
N GLN A 192 -18.52 0.81 0.49
CA GLN A 192 -18.80 -0.43 1.22
C GLN A 192 -17.51 -1.18 1.58
N THR A 193 -16.58 -1.29 0.63
CA THR A 193 -15.28 -1.94 0.83
C THR A 193 -14.45 -1.20 1.87
N LEU A 194 -14.44 0.14 1.82
CA LEU A 194 -13.68 1.01 2.71
C LEU A 194 -14.20 0.91 4.16
N LYS A 195 -15.53 0.90 4.35
CA LYS A 195 -16.18 0.70 5.65
C LYS A 195 -15.81 -0.65 6.27
N ALA A 196 -15.86 -1.73 5.50
CA ALA A 196 -15.43 -3.06 5.97
C ALA A 196 -13.94 -3.09 6.34
N LEU A 197 -13.07 -2.51 5.50
CA LEU A 197 -11.62 -2.42 5.78
C LEU A 197 -11.30 -1.51 6.98
N ASN A 198 -12.12 -0.52 7.31
CA ASN A 198 -11.96 0.33 8.49
C ASN A 198 -12.42 -0.40 9.77
N GLN A 199 -13.51 -1.17 9.71
CA GLN A 199 -13.91 -2.05 10.82
C GLN A 199 -12.83 -3.11 11.13
N GLN A 200 -12.25 -3.74 10.10
CA GLN A 200 -11.14 -4.69 10.26
C GLN A 200 -9.89 -4.03 10.86
N LEU A 201 -9.54 -2.80 10.46
CA LEU A 201 -8.47 -2.04 11.11
C LEU A 201 -8.78 -1.78 12.59
N GLN A 202 -10.01 -1.36 12.93
CA GLN A 202 -10.40 -1.09 14.30
C GLN A 202 -10.34 -2.34 15.20
N GLN A 203 -10.78 -3.49 14.69
CA GLN A 203 -10.62 -4.80 15.33
C GLN A 203 -9.14 -5.14 15.53
N LYS A 204 -8.31 -4.98 14.49
CA LYS A 204 -6.87 -5.26 14.57
C LYS A 204 -6.14 -4.35 15.55
N ILE A 205 -6.48 -3.06 15.62
CA ILE A 205 -5.97 -2.13 16.63
C ILE A 205 -6.29 -2.65 18.03
N ASN A 206 -7.55 -3.01 18.28
CA ASN A 206 -7.97 -3.51 19.59
C ASN A 206 -7.29 -4.84 19.97
N ALA A 207 -6.99 -5.71 19.00
CA ALA A 207 -6.25 -6.95 19.20
C ALA A 207 -4.71 -6.79 19.27
N ASN A 208 -4.17 -5.56 19.20
CA ASN A 208 -2.74 -5.28 19.30
C ASN A 208 -2.38 -4.29 20.43
N LYS A 209 -3.36 -3.81 21.18
CA LYS A 209 -3.18 -3.04 22.43
C LYS A 209 -2.52 -3.92 23.50
#